data_AF-A0A952D304-F1
#
_entry.id   AF-A0A952D304-F1
#
_cell.length_a   1.000
_cell.length_b   1.000
_cell.length_c   1.000
_cell.angle_alpha   90.00
_cell.angle_beta   90.00
_cell.angle_gamma   90.00
#
_symmetry.space_group_name_H-M   'P 1'
#
loop_
_entity.id
_entity.type
_entity.pdbx_description
1 polymer ?
#
loop_
_entity_poly.entity_id
_entity_poly.type
_entity_poly.pdbx_seq_one_letter_code
_entity_poly.pdbx_strand_id
1 'polypeptide(L)'
;CHRSALCRPCADPGRRKKRLIALAEWHFGGGEGYCAACPDTCAACPYLEHAPQSADGIAAWGVLKRSAGQVRAGIGGVYALDFGALLLLADAMGALNTLLVDLLPEIEPIIVRAYARDSG
;
A
#
# COMPACT_ATOMS: atom_id res chain seq x y z
N CYS A 1 28.99 -4.83 21.43
CA CYS A 1 28.94 -4.97 19.96
C CYS A 1 28.56 -6.41 19.59
N HIS A 2 27.27 -6.70 19.36
CA HIS A 2 26.81 -7.96 18.78
C HIS A 2 25.85 -7.65 17.65
N ARG A 3 26.34 -7.87 16.43
CA ARG A 3 25.64 -7.75 15.16
C ARG A 3 25.31 -9.19 14.74
N SER A 4 24.11 -9.66 15.05
CA SER A 4 23.64 -10.96 14.60
C SER A 4 22.84 -10.80 13.31
N ALA A 5 23.39 -11.38 12.25
CA ALA A 5 22.81 -11.49 10.92
C ALA A 5 21.46 -12.23 10.97
N LEU A 6 20.40 -11.58 10.49
CA LEU A 6 19.13 -12.22 10.18
C LEU A 6 19.01 -12.37 8.66
N CYS A 7 19.78 -13.28 8.07
CA CYS A 7 19.36 -13.90 6.81
C CYS A 7 18.22 -14.87 7.16
N ARG A 8 16.98 -14.39 7.09
CA ARG A 8 15.77 -15.20 7.27
C ARG A 8 15.22 -15.65 5.92
N PRO A 9 14.63 -16.85 5.84
CA PRO A 9 14.21 -17.48 4.59
C PRO A 9 13.22 -16.61 3.82
N CYS A 10 13.33 -16.61 2.48
CA CYS A 10 12.46 -15.87 1.57
C CYS A 10 10.99 -16.06 1.97
N ALA A 11 10.35 -14.99 2.42
CA ALA A 11 8.92 -15.00 2.74
C ALA A 11 8.12 -15.44 1.51
N ASP A 12 7.19 -16.38 1.71
CA ASP A 12 6.24 -16.83 0.69
C ASP A 12 5.62 -15.61 -0.02
N PRO A 13 5.69 -15.51 -1.37
CA PRO A 13 5.08 -14.43 -2.14
C PRO A 13 3.61 -14.16 -1.76
N GLY A 14 2.83 -15.20 -1.48
CA GLY A 14 1.42 -15.08 -1.10
C GLY A 14 1.23 -14.44 0.27
N ARG A 15 2.15 -14.67 1.22
CA ARG A 15 2.12 -14.02 2.55
C ARG A 15 2.52 -12.54 2.47
N ARG A 16 3.45 -12.19 1.56
CA ARG A 16 3.87 -10.78 1.34
C ARG A 16 2.73 -9.92 0.79
N LYS A 17 2.03 -10.40 -0.25
CA LYS A 17 0.87 -9.71 -0.84
C LYS A 17 -0.25 -9.53 0.19
N LYS A 18 -0.63 -10.57 0.93
CA LYS A 18 -1.68 -10.51 1.97
C LYS A 18 -1.45 -9.40 3.01
N ARG A 19 -0.20 -9.19 3.45
CA ARG A 19 0.12 -8.12 4.42
C ARG A 19 -0.04 -6.74 3.80
N LEU A 20 0.35 -6.55 2.55
CA LEU A 20 0.16 -5.28 1.84
C LEU A 20 -1.32 -5.00 1.56
N ILE A 21 -2.11 -6.02 1.25
CA ILE A 21 -3.57 -5.90 1.07
C ILE A 21 -4.23 -5.47 2.37
N ALA A 22 -3.98 -6.18 3.48
CA ALA A 22 -4.54 -5.81 4.79
C ALA A 22 -4.11 -4.40 5.22
N LEU A 23 -2.85 -4.02 4.94
CA LEU A 23 -2.34 -2.68 5.23
C LEU A 23 -3.04 -1.62 4.38
N ALA A 24 -3.34 -1.90 3.11
CA ALA A 24 -4.07 -1.00 2.23
C ALA A 24 -5.55 -0.86 2.62
N GLU A 25 -6.22 -1.97 3.00
CA GLU A 25 -7.59 -1.94 3.51
C GLU A 25 -7.70 -1.02 4.72
N TRP A 26 -6.74 -1.10 5.65
CA TRP A 26 -6.67 -0.20 6.79
C TRP A 26 -6.39 1.25 6.36
N HIS A 27 -5.31 1.48 5.61
CA HIS A 27 -4.84 2.82 5.26
C HIS A 27 -5.89 3.62 4.48
N PHE A 28 -6.36 3.07 3.35
CA PHE A 28 -7.36 3.71 2.49
C PHE A 28 -8.78 3.58 3.05
N GLY A 29 -9.02 2.68 3.99
CA GLY A 29 -10.31 2.55 4.68
C GLY A 29 -10.59 3.66 5.71
N GLY A 30 -9.71 4.65 5.84
CA GLY A 30 -9.79 5.74 6.83
C GLY A 30 -8.81 5.61 7.99
N GLY A 31 -7.99 4.55 8.01
CA GLY A 31 -6.96 4.32 9.03
C GLY A 31 -5.87 5.40 9.04
N GLU A 32 -5.58 6.03 7.90
CA GLU A 32 -4.70 7.22 7.86
C GLU A 32 -5.28 8.38 8.67
N GLY A 33 -6.52 8.78 8.39
CA GLY A 33 -7.20 9.85 9.13
C GLY A 33 -7.39 9.51 10.61
N TYR A 34 -7.73 8.26 10.93
CA TYR A 34 -7.81 7.79 12.31
C TYR A 34 -6.49 7.95 13.04
N CYS A 35 -5.38 7.49 12.45
CA CYS A 35 -4.06 7.58 13.08
C CYS A 35 -3.57 9.04 13.17
N ALA A 36 -3.91 9.91 12.22
CA ALA A 36 -3.59 11.34 12.30
C ALA A 36 -4.34 12.05 13.44
N ALA A 37 -5.54 11.60 13.78
CA ALA A 37 -6.35 12.12 14.89
C ALA A 37 -6.08 11.42 16.23
N CYS A 38 -5.27 10.35 16.25
CA CYS A 38 -5.04 9.54 17.44
C CYS A 38 -4.01 10.23 18.37
N PRO A 39 -4.35 10.47 19.66
CA PRO A 39 -3.45 11.17 20.58
C PRO A 39 -2.34 10.27 21.14
N ASP A 40 -2.50 8.94 21.07
CA ASP A 40 -1.64 7.96 21.74
C ASP A 40 -1.24 6.80 20.80
N THR A 41 -0.25 6.01 21.23
CA THR A 41 0.12 4.78 20.52
C THR A 41 -0.83 3.65 20.91
N CYS A 42 -1.51 3.05 19.93
CA CYS A 42 -2.36 1.89 20.16
C CYS A 42 -1.54 0.63 20.49
N ALA A 43 -2.04 -0.19 21.42
CA ALA A 43 -1.40 -1.43 21.85
C ALA A 43 -1.24 -2.46 20.71
N ALA A 44 -2.15 -2.44 19.72
CA ALA A 44 -2.10 -3.24 18.51
C ALA A 44 -2.33 -2.34 17.29
N CYS A 45 -1.26 -1.72 16.80
CA CYS A 45 -1.33 -0.85 15.63
C CYS A 45 -1.34 -1.65 14.32
N PRO A 46 -2.38 -1.53 13.47
CA PRO A 46 -2.44 -2.24 12.18
C PRO A 46 -1.26 -1.91 11.26
N TYR A 47 -0.72 -0.67 11.32
CA TYR A 47 0.48 -0.30 10.58
C TYR A 47 1.71 -1.11 11.00
N LEU A 48 1.82 -1.50 12.28
CA LEU A 48 2.91 -2.33 12.77
C LEU A 48 2.66 -3.81 12.46
N GLU A 49 1.44 -4.29 12.70
CA GLU A 49 1.07 -5.69 12.47
C GLU A 49 1.26 -6.10 11.00
N HIS A 50 0.85 -5.24 10.08
CA HIS A 50 0.89 -5.51 8.64
C HIS A 50 2.08 -4.82 7.93
N ALA A 51 2.99 -4.16 8.65
CA ALA A 51 4.18 -3.47 8.11
C ALA A 51 4.99 -4.37 7.15
N PRO A 52 5.23 -4.02 5.89
CA PRO A 52 6.01 -4.86 4.97
C PRO A 52 7.39 -5.22 5.55
N GLN A 53 7.77 -6.50 5.39
CA GLN A 53 8.97 -7.10 6.02
C GLN A 53 10.11 -7.36 5.03
N SER A 54 9.98 -6.90 3.79
CA SER A 54 10.94 -7.10 2.71
C SER A 54 11.18 -5.79 1.99
N ALA A 55 12.38 -5.58 1.43
CA ALA A 55 12.73 -4.38 0.67
C ALA A 55 11.70 -4.08 -0.44
N ASP A 56 11.36 -5.08 -1.26
CA ASP A 56 10.35 -4.95 -2.32
C ASP A 56 8.99 -4.52 -1.78
N GLY A 57 8.57 -5.09 -0.65
CA GLY A 57 7.31 -4.74 0.01
C GLY A 57 7.32 -3.33 0.58
N ILE A 58 8.44 -2.87 1.13
CA ILE A 58 8.61 -1.50 1.63
C ILE A 58 8.54 -0.52 0.45
N ALA A 59 9.23 -0.83 -0.65
CA ALA A 59 9.23 -0.04 -1.87
C ALA A 59 7.83 0.03 -2.51
N ALA A 60 7.17 -1.13 -2.66
CA ALA A 60 5.81 -1.21 -3.19
C ALA A 60 4.81 -0.42 -2.33
N TRP A 61 4.89 -0.55 -1.00
CA TRP A 61 4.08 0.25 -0.08
C TRP A 61 4.34 1.75 -0.22
N GLY A 62 5.60 2.14 -0.44
CA GLY A 62 5.97 3.52 -0.76
C GLY A 62 5.21 4.05 -1.98
N VAL A 63 5.17 3.29 -3.07
CA VAL A 63 4.44 3.69 -4.29
C VAL A 63 2.93 3.76 -4.01
N LEU A 64 2.36 2.75 -3.35
CA LEU A 64 0.93 2.70 -3.06
C LEU A 64 0.45 3.89 -2.22
N LYS A 65 1.19 4.33 -1.20
CA LYS A 65 0.79 5.53 -0.44
C LYS A 65 0.70 6.81 -1.29
N ARG A 66 1.27 6.82 -2.49
CA ARG A 66 1.26 7.95 -3.43
C ARG A 66 0.25 7.75 -4.57
N SER A 67 -0.48 6.64 -4.58
CA SER A 67 -1.46 6.34 -5.64
C SER A 67 -2.73 7.19 -5.56
N ALA A 68 -2.92 7.90 -4.45
CA ALA A 68 -3.99 8.86 -4.22
C ALA A 68 -4.27 9.79 -5.41
N GLY A 69 -3.21 10.30 -6.04
CA GLY A 69 -3.31 11.21 -7.19
C GLY A 69 -3.35 10.50 -8.55
N GLN A 70 -3.23 9.18 -8.59
CA GLN A 70 -3.14 8.38 -9.82
C GLN A 70 -4.44 7.62 -10.07
N VAL A 71 -5.57 8.31 -9.91
CA VAL A 71 -6.91 7.76 -10.12
C VAL A 71 -7.48 8.25 -11.44
N ARG A 72 -8.29 7.42 -12.09
CA ARG A 72 -9.11 7.79 -13.23
C ARG A 72 -10.52 8.11 -12.75
N ALA A 73 -10.98 9.31 -13.07
CA ALA A 73 -12.29 9.82 -12.72
C ALA A 73 -13.08 10.20 -13.98
N GLY A 74 -14.41 10.11 -13.90
CA GLY A 74 -15.32 10.52 -14.97
C GLY A 74 -16.67 10.97 -14.40
N ILE A 75 -17.67 11.05 -15.27
CA ILE A 75 -19.05 11.31 -14.85
C ILE A 75 -19.49 10.11 -13.99
N GLY A 76 -19.72 10.34 -12.69
CA GLY A 76 -20.03 9.29 -11.72
C GLY A 76 -18.91 8.96 -10.72
N GLY A 77 -17.77 9.65 -10.76
CA GLY A 77 -16.71 9.55 -9.76
C GLY A 77 -15.47 8.77 -10.23
N VAL A 78 -14.67 8.31 -9.26
CA VAL A 78 -13.46 7.50 -9.47
C VAL A 78 -13.84 6.07 -9.81
N TYR A 79 -13.24 5.50 -10.87
CA TYR A 79 -13.57 4.14 -11.34
C TYR A 79 -12.36 3.22 -11.54
N ALA A 80 -11.14 3.74 -11.59
CA ALA A 80 -9.92 2.93 -11.77
C ALA A 80 -8.69 3.65 -11.22
N LEU A 81 -7.60 2.91 -11.03
CA LEU A 81 -6.27 3.47 -10.90
C LEU A 81 -5.65 3.65 -12.28
N ASP A 82 -4.84 4.68 -12.46
CA ASP A 82 -3.97 4.78 -13.63
C ASP A 82 -2.70 3.95 -13.39
N PHE A 83 -2.73 2.68 -13.81
CA PHE A 83 -1.57 1.79 -13.69
C PHE A 83 -0.37 2.30 -14.47
N GLY A 84 -0.55 2.96 -15.61
CA GLY A 84 0.56 3.54 -16.37
C GLY A 84 1.30 4.59 -15.56
N ALA A 85 0.57 5.51 -14.95
CA ALA A 85 1.13 6.53 -14.08
C ALA A 85 1.76 5.94 -12.81
N LEU A 86 1.18 4.90 -12.23
CA LEU A 86 1.75 4.20 -11.07
C LEU A 86 3.05 3.48 -11.39
N LEU A 87 3.13 2.80 -12.54
CA LEU A 87 4.35 2.12 -12.97
C LEU A 87 5.46 3.13 -13.29
N LEU A 88 5.12 4.26 -13.90
CA LEU A 88 6.07 5.36 -14.14
C LEU A 88 6.57 5.98 -12.83
N LEU A 89 5.67 6.21 -11.87
CA LEU A 89 6.04 6.69 -10.54
C LEU A 89 6.96 5.69 -9.83
N ALA A 90 6.64 4.40 -9.90
CA ALA A 90 7.44 3.34 -9.31
C ALA A 90 8.85 3.30 -9.91
N ASP A 91 8.96 3.42 -11.23
CA ASP A 91 10.24 3.46 -11.94
C ASP A 91 11.08 4.67 -11.51
N ALA A 92 10.47 5.86 -11.47
CA ALA A 92 11.13 7.09 -11.01
C ALA A 92 11.60 7.02 -9.55
N MET A 93 10.93 6.22 -8.72
CA MET A 93 11.31 5.97 -7.32
C MET A 93 12.38 4.87 -7.18
N GLY A 94 12.77 4.18 -8.26
CA GLY A 94 13.61 2.99 -8.19
C GLY A 94 12.92 1.82 -7.47
N ALA A 95 11.59 1.82 -7.44
CA ALA A 95 10.74 0.90 -6.69
C ALA A 95 9.96 -0.07 -7.59
N LEU A 96 10.11 0.02 -8.92
CA LEU A 96 9.44 -0.85 -9.87
C LEU A 96 9.94 -2.30 -9.70
N ASN A 97 9.04 -3.17 -9.25
CA ASN A 97 9.33 -4.58 -9.02
C ASN A 97 8.09 -5.45 -9.33
N THR A 98 8.30 -6.75 -9.50
CA THR A 98 7.23 -7.70 -9.84
C THR A 98 6.15 -7.80 -8.75
N LEU A 99 6.52 -7.66 -7.48
CA LEU A 99 5.57 -7.65 -6.38
C LEU A 99 4.57 -6.49 -6.51
N LEU A 100 5.02 -5.29 -6.90
CA LEU A 100 4.14 -4.15 -7.14
C LEU A 100 3.20 -4.42 -8.31
N VAL A 101 3.73 -4.86 -9.46
CA VAL A 101 2.94 -5.13 -10.67
C VAL A 101 1.83 -6.13 -10.40
N ASP A 102 2.16 -7.22 -9.69
CA ASP A 102 1.18 -8.24 -9.32
C ASP A 102 0.13 -7.77 -8.32
N LEU A 103 0.49 -6.79 -7.47
CA LEU A 103 -0.35 -6.31 -6.38
C LEU A 103 -1.39 -5.28 -6.85
N LEU A 104 -1.09 -4.56 -7.95
CA LEU A 104 -1.95 -3.48 -8.46
C LEU A 104 -3.41 -3.91 -8.70
N PRO A 105 -3.72 -5.06 -9.34
CA PRO A 105 -5.10 -5.49 -9.54
C PRO A 105 -5.85 -5.80 -8.24
N GLU A 106 -5.14 -6.28 -7.20
CA GLU A 106 -5.75 -6.60 -5.89
C GLU A 106 -6.03 -5.32 -5.08
N ILE A 107 -5.21 -4.28 -5.25
CA ILE A 107 -5.31 -3.01 -4.52
C ILE A 107 -6.29 -2.02 -5.16
N GLU A 108 -6.42 -2.02 -6.49
CA GLU A 108 -7.33 -1.11 -7.21
C GLU A 108 -8.74 -1.02 -6.61
N PRO A 109 -9.47 -2.12 -6.36
CA PRO A 109 -10.82 -2.01 -5.81
C PRO A 109 -10.87 -1.43 -4.39
N ILE A 110 -9.79 -1.54 -3.61
CA ILE A 110 -9.69 -0.93 -2.28
C ILE A 110 -9.59 0.59 -2.42
N ILE A 111 -8.71 1.04 -3.32
CA ILE A 111 -8.44 2.46 -3.52
C ILE A 111 -9.61 3.15 -4.22
N VAL A 112 -10.15 2.56 -5.28
CA VAL A 112 -11.33 3.09 -5.98
C VAL A 112 -12.49 3.28 -5.01
N ARG A 113 -12.75 2.30 -4.13
CA ARG A 113 -13.79 2.41 -3.10
C ARG A 113 -13.52 3.53 -2.09
N ALA A 114 -12.26 3.76 -1.71
CA ALA A 114 -11.89 4.83 -0.81
C ALA A 114 -12.17 6.20 -1.45
N TYR A 115 -11.65 6.46 -2.64
CA TYR A 115 -11.82 7.75 -3.31
C TYR A 115 -13.25 8.00 -3.80
N ALA A 116 -14.01 6.96 -4.11
CA ALA A 116 -15.44 7.10 -4.41
C ALA A 116 -16.24 7.63 -3.21
N ARG A 117 -15.82 7.35 -1.96
CA ARG A 117 -16.47 7.86 -0.74
C ARG A 117 -16.17 9.33 -0.49
N ASP A 118 -14.98 9.79 -0.88
CA ASP A 118 -14.55 11.18 -0.68
C ASP A 118 -15.03 12.13 -1.79
N SER A 119 -15.50 11.59 -2.91
CA SER A 119 -15.94 12.35 -4.09
C SER A 119 -17.44 12.72 -4.08
N GLY A 120 -18.18 12.37 -3.04
CA GLY A 120 -19.61 12.66 -2.85
C GLY A 120 -19.87 13.43 -1.57
#